data_AF-A0A5Q3L7F4-F1
#
_entry.id   AF-A0A5Q3L7F4-F1
#
_cell.length_a   1.000
_cell.length_b   1.000
_cell.length_c   1.000
_cell.angle_alpha   90.00
_cell.angle_beta   90.00
_cell.angle_gamma   90.00
#
_symmetry.space_group_name_H-M   'P 1'
#
loop_
_entity.id
_entity.type
_entity.pdbx_description
1 polymer ?
#
loop_
_entity_poly.entity_id
_entity_poly.type
_entity_poly.pdbx_seq_one_letter_code
_entity_poly.pdbx_strand_id
1 'polypeptide(L)'
;MSVDHEKLKAVQEYLEELKAIQWFCNVGNPYTREGTHQVHSWEEAYQWTKQPISKWCSLEGKQITSRAICEHHYEIYRNWNEVAKARLPYTLELVKFVKSYFPQHRPQDAIDWFQSQIVGITEEIYYQDLIQNTFHLKQVDVYRDGHFPCGWYVESEEAFPEKAKLIVY
;
A
#
# COMPACT_ATOMS: atom_id res chain seq x y z
N MET A 1 0.52 -5.95 27.23
CA MET A 1 0.78 -4.60 26.68
C MET A 1 -0.37 -4.28 25.75
N SER A 2 -0.96 -3.10 25.87
CA SER A 2 -2.06 -2.62 25.03
C SER A 2 -1.55 -2.07 23.70
N VAL A 3 -2.46 -1.83 22.75
CA VAL A 3 -2.16 -1.05 21.54
C VAL A 3 -1.57 0.31 21.92
N ASP A 4 -0.55 0.75 21.19
CA ASP A 4 0.08 2.04 21.39
C ASP A 4 -0.78 3.13 20.73
N HIS A 5 -1.39 3.98 21.57
CA HIS A 5 -2.32 5.00 21.11
C HIS A 5 -1.63 6.17 20.41
N GLU A 6 -0.36 6.47 20.70
CA GLU A 6 0.38 7.53 20.01
C GLU A 6 0.70 7.09 18.58
N LYS A 7 1.16 5.85 18.40
CA LYS A 7 1.39 5.27 17.06
C LYS A 7 0.10 5.16 16.26
N LEU A 8 -1.01 4.80 16.92
CA LEU A 8 -2.32 4.74 16.27
C LEU A 8 -2.81 6.14 15.84
N LYS A 9 -2.50 7.18 16.61
CA LYS A 9 -2.79 8.58 16.26
C LYS A 9 -1.99 9.02 15.04
N ALA A 10 -0.71 8.67 14.96
CA ALA A 10 0.12 8.96 13.78
C ALA A 10 -0.43 8.30 12.51
N VAL A 11 -0.91 7.06 12.59
CA VAL A 11 -1.60 6.39 11.47
C VAL A 11 -2.85 7.15 11.05
N GLN A 12 -3.67 7.59 12.00
CA GLN A 12 -4.90 8.35 11.71
C GLN A 12 -4.61 9.69 11.03
N GLU A 13 -3.67 10.45 11.58
CA GLU A 13 -3.26 11.75 11.04
C GLU A 13 -2.75 11.59 9.60
N TYR A 14 -1.91 10.59 9.35
CA TYR A 14 -1.42 10.31 8.00
C TYR A 14 -2.55 9.94 7.03
N LEU A 15 -3.50 9.08 7.43
CA LEU A 15 -4.63 8.72 6.57
C LEU A 15 -5.56 9.91 6.30
N GLU A 16 -5.71 10.83 7.26
CA GLU A 16 -6.45 12.07 7.06
C GLU A 16 -5.75 12.97 6.03
N GLU A 17 -4.42 13.11 6.09
CA GLU A 17 -3.64 13.82 5.08
C GLU A 17 -3.84 13.24 3.67
N LEU A 18 -3.93 11.91 3.54
CA LEU A 18 -4.19 11.26 2.25
C LEU A 18 -5.56 11.63 1.66
N LYS A 19 -6.55 12.06 2.46
CA LYS A 19 -7.84 12.52 1.92
C LYS A 19 -7.71 13.79 1.08
N ALA A 20 -6.64 14.57 1.23
CA ALA A 20 -6.39 15.77 0.43
C ALA A 20 -5.87 15.47 -0.98
N ILE A 21 -5.47 14.23 -1.26
CA ILE A 21 -4.98 13.81 -2.59
C ILE A 21 -6.08 13.99 -3.64
N GLN A 22 -5.69 14.52 -4.80
CA GLN A 22 -6.55 14.53 -6.00
C GLN A 22 -6.50 13.14 -6.66
N TRP A 23 -7.25 12.20 -6.09
CA TRP A 23 -7.19 10.79 -6.49
C TRP A 23 -7.47 10.58 -7.97
N PHE A 24 -6.54 9.88 -8.64
CA PHE A 24 -6.65 9.42 -10.03
C PHE A 24 -6.86 10.53 -11.07
N CYS A 25 -6.56 11.79 -10.74
CA CYS A 25 -6.76 12.94 -11.64
C CYS A 25 -5.83 12.95 -12.86
N ASN A 26 -4.70 12.24 -12.79
CA ASN A 26 -3.68 12.16 -13.84
C ASN A 26 -3.58 10.78 -14.49
N VAL A 27 -4.46 9.85 -14.14
CA VAL A 27 -4.52 8.53 -14.79
C VAL A 27 -4.64 8.68 -16.31
N GLY A 28 -3.74 7.99 -17.03
CA GLY A 28 -3.65 8.07 -18.50
C GLY A 28 -2.72 9.18 -19.03
N ASN A 29 -2.24 10.09 -18.19
CA ASN A 29 -1.16 11.01 -18.54
C ASN A 29 0.21 10.33 -18.41
N PRO A 30 1.26 10.76 -19.14
CA PRO A 30 2.60 10.18 -19.01
C PRO A 30 3.14 10.25 -17.58
N TYR A 31 3.74 9.14 -17.11
CA TYR A 31 4.35 9.04 -15.78
C TYR A 31 5.77 8.46 -15.89
N THR A 32 6.79 9.19 -15.43
CA THR A 32 8.20 8.89 -15.73
C THR A 32 9.08 8.75 -14.48
N ARG A 33 8.52 8.30 -13.35
CA ARG A 33 9.30 8.09 -12.13
C ARG A 33 10.19 6.85 -12.26
N GLU A 34 11.43 6.94 -11.79
CA GLU A 34 12.34 5.79 -11.75
C GLU A 34 11.72 4.62 -10.97
N GLY A 35 11.99 3.40 -11.42
CA GLY A 35 11.45 2.19 -10.79
C GLY A 35 9.96 1.96 -11.06
N THR A 36 9.38 2.65 -12.05
CA THR A 36 7.98 2.45 -12.46
C THR A 36 7.85 1.99 -13.91
N HIS A 37 6.74 1.31 -14.21
CA HIS A 37 6.35 0.94 -15.55
C HIS A 37 4.88 1.32 -15.76
N GLN A 38 4.61 2.11 -16.79
CA GLN A 38 3.28 2.65 -17.05
C GLN A 38 2.46 1.71 -17.93
N VAL A 39 1.20 1.49 -17.56
CA VAL A 39 0.16 0.90 -18.42
C VAL A 39 -0.77 1.99 -18.95
N HIS A 40 -1.57 1.68 -19.98
CA HIS A 40 -2.26 2.72 -20.76
C HIS A 40 -3.78 2.65 -20.69
N SER A 41 -4.35 1.75 -19.87
CA SER A 41 -5.79 1.67 -19.69
C SER A 41 -6.18 1.15 -18.31
N TRP A 42 -7.41 1.45 -17.89
CA TRP A 42 -7.98 0.88 -16.67
C TRP A 42 -8.07 -0.65 -16.76
N GLU A 43 -8.34 -1.18 -17.96
CA GLU A 43 -8.39 -2.62 -18.19
C GLU A 43 -7.04 -3.28 -17.89
N GLU A 44 -5.95 -2.75 -18.46
CA GLU A 44 -4.59 -3.22 -18.16
C GLU A 44 -4.24 -3.07 -16.68
N ALA A 45 -4.56 -1.92 -16.08
CA ALA A 45 -4.32 -1.68 -14.66
C ALA A 45 -5.03 -2.74 -13.79
N TYR A 46 -6.30 -3.06 -14.11
CA TYR A 46 -7.04 -4.08 -13.38
C TYR A 46 -6.46 -5.48 -13.54
N GLN A 47 -5.89 -5.83 -14.71
CA GLN A 47 -5.19 -7.10 -14.85
C GLN A 47 -4.01 -7.18 -13.88
N TRP A 48 -3.23 -6.10 -13.73
CA TRP A 48 -2.09 -6.04 -12.81
C TRP A 48 -2.48 -6.18 -11.33
N THR A 49 -3.65 -5.68 -10.93
CA THR A 49 -4.14 -5.83 -9.55
C THR A 49 -4.35 -7.28 -9.14
N LYS A 50 -4.49 -8.18 -10.12
CA LYS A 50 -4.78 -9.61 -9.93
C LYS A 50 -3.57 -10.50 -10.20
N GLN A 51 -2.49 -9.94 -10.76
CA GLN A 51 -1.31 -10.73 -11.11
C GLN A 51 -0.72 -11.39 -9.86
N PRO A 52 -0.37 -12.69 -9.90
CA PRO A 52 0.24 -13.38 -8.77
C PRO A 52 1.49 -12.66 -8.26
N ILE A 53 2.34 -12.16 -9.16
CA ILE A 53 3.56 -11.43 -8.79
C ILE A 53 3.26 -10.15 -8.01
N SER A 54 2.22 -9.39 -8.36
CA SER A 54 1.78 -8.21 -7.62
C SER A 54 1.37 -8.58 -6.19
N LYS A 55 0.61 -9.67 -6.05
CA LYS A 55 0.17 -10.17 -4.74
C LYS A 55 1.36 -10.67 -3.90
N TRP A 56 2.30 -11.39 -4.51
CA TRP A 56 3.50 -11.88 -3.82
C TRP A 56 4.39 -10.74 -3.35
N CYS A 57 4.63 -9.73 -4.19
CA CYS A 57 5.41 -8.55 -3.81
C CYS A 57 4.78 -7.79 -2.64
N SER A 58 3.46 -7.53 -2.69
CA SER A 58 2.76 -6.86 -1.59
C SER A 58 2.78 -7.68 -0.30
N LEU A 59 2.62 -9.01 -0.40
CA LEU A 59 2.71 -9.88 0.76
C LEU A 59 4.11 -9.86 1.38
N GLU A 60 5.15 -9.99 0.56
CA GLU A 60 6.52 -10.00 1.04
C GLU A 60 6.91 -8.64 1.64
N GLY A 61 6.47 -7.53 1.04
CA GLY A 61 6.65 -6.19 1.60
C GLY A 61 6.11 -6.05 3.04
N LYS A 62 5.00 -6.72 3.38
CA LYS A 62 4.46 -6.78 4.76
C LYS A 62 5.25 -7.73 5.64
N GLN A 63 5.69 -8.85 5.08
CA GLN A 63 6.50 -9.85 5.79
C GLN A 63 7.84 -9.26 6.27
N ILE A 64 8.44 -8.32 5.54
CA ILE A 64 9.65 -7.60 5.99
C ILE A 64 9.44 -7.00 7.39
N THR A 65 8.33 -6.26 7.59
CA THR A 65 8.00 -5.65 8.88
C THR A 65 7.69 -6.73 9.93
N SER A 66 6.86 -7.71 9.59
CA SER A 66 6.43 -8.77 10.52
C SER A 66 7.62 -9.59 11.03
N ARG A 67 8.54 -10.00 10.15
CA ARG A 67 9.74 -10.78 10.53
C ARG A 67 10.65 -9.96 11.44
N ALA A 68 10.95 -8.72 11.07
CA ALA A 68 11.83 -7.87 11.87
C ALA A 68 11.25 -7.57 13.28
N ILE A 69 9.94 -7.32 13.37
CA ILE A 69 9.27 -7.15 14.68
C ILE A 69 9.28 -8.46 15.49
N CYS A 70 9.06 -9.61 14.86
CA CYS A 70 9.13 -10.91 15.52
C CYS A 70 10.53 -11.20 16.09
N GLU A 71 11.56 -10.94 15.30
CA GLU A 71 12.96 -11.25 15.64
C GLU A 71 13.55 -10.30 16.70
N HIS A 72 13.24 -9.01 16.62
CA HIS A 72 13.90 -7.99 17.45
C HIS A 72 12.98 -7.37 18.51
N HIS A 73 11.66 -7.48 18.36
CA HIS A 73 10.66 -6.83 19.21
C HIS A 73 9.52 -7.78 19.59
N TYR A 74 9.85 -9.02 19.97
CA TYR A 74 8.88 -10.09 20.21
C TYR A 74 7.72 -9.68 21.14
N GLU A 75 8.01 -8.92 22.18
CA GLU A 75 7.00 -8.40 23.12
C GLU A 75 5.92 -7.55 22.43
N ILE A 76 6.30 -6.77 21.42
CA ILE A 76 5.41 -5.97 20.58
C ILE A 76 4.69 -6.91 19.58
N TYR A 77 5.42 -7.85 18.98
CA TYR A 77 4.87 -8.84 18.04
C TYR A 77 3.69 -9.62 18.63
N ARG A 78 3.70 -9.93 19.94
CA ARG A 78 2.58 -10.63 20.61
C ARG A 78 1.23 -9.94 20.45
N ASN A 79 1.20 -8.64 20.19
CA ASN A 79 -0.02 -7.85 20.00
C ASN A 79 -0.30 -7.53 18.52
N TRP A 80 0.42 -8.12 17.57
CA TRP A 80 0.32 -7.84 16.13
C TRP A 80 -1.13 -7.83 15.62
N ASN A 81 -1.91 -8.86 15.99
CA ASN A 81 -3.30 -8.98 15.57
C ASN A 81 -4.21 -7.89 16.17
N GLU A 82 -3.97 -7.49 17.41
CA GLU A 82 -4.75 -6.42 18.05
C GLU A 82 -4.41 -5.06 17.44
N VAL A 83 -3.15 -4.81 17.10
CA VAL A 83 -2.74 -3.63 16.34
C VAL A 83 -3.40 -3.61 14.96
N ALA A 84 -3.37 -4.73 14.23
CA ALA A 84 -4.02 -4.83 12.92
C ALA A 84 -5.53 -4.53 13.00
N LYS A 85 -6.22 -5.09 13.99
CA LYS A 85 -7.65 -4.80 14.26
C LYS A 85 -7.88 -3.32 14.59
N ALA A 86 -7.01 -2.71 15.39
CA ALA A 86 -7.14 -1.30 15.78
C ALA A 86 -6.94 -0.32 14.61
N ARG A 87 -6.07 -0.64 13.64
CA ARG A 87 -5.83 0.20 12.44
C ARG A 87 -6.94 0.08 11.40
N LEU A 88 -7.56 -1.12 11.30
CA LEU A 88 -8.48 -1.46 10.20
C LEU A 88 -9.65 -0.48 10.00
N PRO A 89 -10.35 0.02 11.04
CA PRO A 89 -11.45 0.97 10.83
C PRO A 89 -11.03 2.23 10.07
N TYR A 90 -9.86 2.79 10.40
CA TYR A 90 -9.32 3.98 9.74
C TYR A 90 -8.92 3.69 8.28
N THR A 91 -8.30 2.53 8.04
CA THR A 91 -8.03 2.05 6.68
C THR A 91 -9.31 1.96 5.86
N LEU A 92 -10.37 1.35 6.40
CA LEU A 92 -11.63 1.17 5.70
C LEU A 92 -12.36 2.48 5.44
N GLU A 93 -12.23 3.47 6.32
CA GLU A 93 -12.76 4.81 6.10
C GLU A 93 -12.13 5.48 4.88
N LEU A 94 -10.79 5.47 4.79
CA LEU A 94 -10.09 6.01 3.61
C LEU A 94 -10.47 5.22 2.34
N VAL A 95 -10.51 3.89 2.41
CA VAL A 95 -10.93 3.04 1.28
C VAL A 95 -12.33 3.41 0.80
N LYS A 96 -13.28 3.60 1.72
CA LYS A 96 -14.65 4.01 1.39
C LYS A 96 -14.68 5.39 0.73
N PHE A 97 -13.87 6.33 1.21
CA PHE A 97 -13.73 7.67 0.63
C PHE A 97 -13.16 7.61 -0.80
N VAL A 98 -12.04 6.92 -1.00
CA VAL A 98 -11.36 6.83 -2.31
C VAL A 98 -12.15 5.98 -3.31
N LYS A 99 -12.97 5.05 -2.84
CA LYS A 99 -13.79 4.17 -3.68
C LYS A 99 -14.67 4.93 -4.69
N SER A 100 -15.08 6.18 -4.43
CA SER A 100 -15.87 6.98 -5.39
C SER A 100 -15.06 7.55 -6.55
N TYR A 101 -13.73 7.61 -6.44
CA TYR A 101 -12.85 8.17 -7.47
C TYR A 101 -12.48 7.16 -8.56
N PHE A 102 -12.63 5.86 -8.28
CA PHE A 102 -12.46 4.85 -9.32
C PHE A 102 -13.62 4.88 -10.34
N PRO A 103 -13.39 4.42 -11.58
CA PRO A 103 -14.44 4.27 -12.59
C PRO A 103 -15.67 3.48 -12.10
N GLN A 104 -16.85 3.80 -12.67
CA GLN A 104 -18.13 3.21 -12.27
C GLN A 104 -18.16 1.67 -12.40
N HIS A 105 -17.50 1.13 -13.43
CA HIS A 105 -17.49 -0.32 -13.73
C HIS A 105 -16.22 -1.03 -13.27
N ARG A 106 -15.52 -0.51 -12.25
CA ARG A 106 -14.34 -1.18 -11.69
C ARG A 106 -14.67 -2.57 -11.12
N PRO A 107 -13.76 -3.54 -11.25
CA PRO A 107 -13.87 -4.81 -10.54
C PRO A 107 -13.62 -4.63 -9.03
N GLN A 108 -14.19 -5.51 -8.22
CA GLN A 108 -13.97 -5.50 -6.77
C GLN A 108 -12.49 -5.73 -6.41
N ASP A 109 -11.79 -6.57 -7.17
CA ASP A 109 -10.35 -6.83 -6.97
C ASP A 109 -9.49 -5.55 -7.00
N ALA A 110 -9.88 -4.53 -7.76
CA ALA A 110 -9.14 -3.26 -7.80
C ALA A 110 -9.29 -2.48 -6.49
N ILE A 111 -10.47 -2.56 -5.87
CA ILE A 111 -10.71 -1.98 -4.54
C ILE A 111 -10.00 -2.78 -3.47
N ASP A 112 -10.01 -4.11 -3.57
CA ASP A 112 -9.32 -4.99 -2.63
C ASP A 112 -7.79 -4.80 -2.71
N TRP A 113 -7.26 -4.58 -3.92
CA TRP A 113 -5.87 -4.18 -4.15
C TRP A 113 -5.56 -2.86 -3.45
N PHE A 114 -6.34 -1.82 -3.71
CA PHE A 114 -6.17 -0.51 -3.05
C PHE A 114 -6.18 -0.64 -1.52
N GLN A 115 -7.17 -1.33 -0.97
CA GLN A 115 -7.25 -1.61 0.46
C GLN A 115 -6.00 -2.35 0.97
N SER A 116 -5.53 -3.37 0.26
CA SER A 116 -4.30 -4.09 0.62
C SER A 116 -3.08 -3.18 0.68
N GLN A 117 -2.98 -2.20 -0.24
CA GLN A 117 -1.90 -1.20 -0.22
C GLN A 117 -2.01 -0.27 1.00
N ILE A 118 -3.22 0.25 1.29
CA ILE A 118 -3.43 1.10 2.47
C ILE A 118 -3.13 0.33 3.76
N VAL A 119 -3.49 -0.96 3.86
CA VAL A 119 -3.10 -1.80 5.01
C VAL A 119 -1.58 -1.83 5.17
N GLY A 120 -0.83 -2.06 4.09
CA GLY A 120 0.64 -2.04 4.12
C GLY A 120 1.22 -0.69 4.53
N ILE A 121 0.66 0.41 4.01
CA ILE A 121 1.05 1.78 4.40
C ILE A 121 0.82 2.01 5.90
N THR A 122 -0.35 1.66 6.44
CA THR A 122 -0.63 1.82 7.87
C THR A 122 0.28 0.96 8.74
N GLU A 123 0.78 -0.15 8.20
CA GLU A 123 1.72 -1.02 8.87
C GLU A 123 3.10 -0.42 8.98
N GLU A 124 3.63 0.08 7.88
CA GLU A 124 4.92 0.75 7.82
C GLU A 124 4.93 1.99 8.72
N ILE A 125 3.86 2.81 8.71
CA ILE A 125 3.76 3.99 9.59
C ILE A 125 3.72 3.60 11.06
N TYR A 126 2.93 2.58 11.43
CA TYR A 126 2.78 2.21 12.84
C TYR A 126 4.10 1.70 13.43
N TYR A 127 4.93 1.02 12.64
CA TYR A 127 6.19 0.43 13.08
C TYR A 127 7.44 1.21 12.66
N GLN A 128 7.30 2.42 12.10
CA GLN A 128 8.41 3.19 11.49
C GLN A 128 9.55 3.55 12.45
N ASP A 129 9.27 3.66 13.75
CA ASP A 129 10.25 3.95 14.79
C ASP A 129 11.10 2.72 15.16
N LEU A 130 10.65 1.53 14.77
CA LEU A 130 11.33 0.26 15.02
C LEU A 130 11.97 -0.28 13.75
N ILE A 131 11.25 -0.27 12.63
CA ILE A 131 11.66 -0.88 11.37
C ILE A 131 11.64 0.16 10.25
N GLN A 132 12.77 0.31 9.56
CA GLN A 132 12.89 1.12 8.36
C GLN A 132 12.42 0.31 7.13
N ASN A 133 11.12 0.16 6.96
CA ASN A 133 10.51 -0.41 5.76
C ASN A 133 9.62 0.63 5.08
N THR A 134 9.79 0.82 3.78
CA THR A 134 9.06 1.82 2.98
C THR A 134 8.44 1.22 1.72
N PHE A 135 8.30 -0.10 1.66
CA PHE A 135 7.84 -0.82 0.47
C PHE A 135 6.49 -0.30 -0.05
N HIS A 136 5.50 -0.16 0.83
CA HIS A 136 4.17 0.35 0.51
C HIS A 136 4.12 1.87 0.55
N LEU A 137 4.86 2.52 1.45
CA LEU A 137 4.95 3.98 1.52
C LEU A 137 5.41 4.61 0.20
N LYS A 138 6.30 3.96 -0.55
CA LYS A 138 6.73 4.41 -1.90
C LYS A 138 5.56 4.55 -2.90
N GLN A 139 4.47 3.81 -2.71
CA GLN A 139 3.29 3.92 -3.57
C GLN A 139 2.46 5.18 -3.29
N VAL A 140 2.60 5.77 -2.08
CA VAL A 140 1.89 7.00 -1.72
C VAL A 140 2.23 8.14 -2.67
N ASP A 141 3.48 8.19 -3.13
CA ASP A 141 3.87 9.24 -4.05
C ASP A 141 3.17 9.12 -5.41
N VAL A 142 2.93 7.90 -5.89
CA VAL A 142 2.13 7.69 -7.12
C VAL A 142 0.70 8.21 -6.93
N TYR A 143 0.10 7.94 -5.77
CA TYR A 143 -1.22 8.47 -5.46
C TYR A 143 -1.21 10.00 -5.36
N ARG A 144 -0.21 10.60 -4.72
CA ARG A 144 -0.05 12.06 -4.63
C ARG A 144 0.11 12.72 -5.99
N ASP A 145 0.79 12.04 -6.91
CA ASP A 145 0.94 12.47 -8.30
C ASP A 145 -0.36 12.28 -9.12
N GLY A 146 -1.43 11.75 -8.52
CA GLY A 146 -2.74 11.58 -9.16
C GLY A 146 -2.87 10.33 -10.02
N HIS A 147 -1.98 9.35 -9.85
CA HIS A 147 -1.95 8.09 -10.60
C HIS A 147 -2.41 6.90 -9.75
N PHE A 148 -2.59 5.74 -10.39
CA PHE A 148 -2.98 4.49 -9.75
C PHE A 148 -1.85 3.45 -9.78
N PRO A 149 -1.18 3.16 -8.66
CA PRO A 149 -0.26 2.04 -8.54
C PRO A 149 -1.04 0.73 -8.53
N CYS A 150 -0.95 -0.02 -9.63
CA CYS A 150 -1.86 -1.12 -9.94
C CYS A 150 -1.21 -2.50 -9.91
N GLY A 151 0.09 -2.61 -9.61
CA GLY A 151 0.75 -3.89 -9.48
C GLY A 151 2.25 -3.78 -9.29
N TRP A 152 2.93 -4.91 -9.28
CA TRP A 152 4.38 -4.98 -9.27
C TRP A 152 4.87 -5.88 -10.39
N TYR A 153 6.00 -5.52 -10.97
CA TYR A 153 6.72 -6.34 -11.92
C TYR A 153 8.14 -6.58 -11.45
N VAL A 154 8.64 -7.77 -11.72
CA VAL A 154 9.95 -8.24 -11.28
C VAL A 154 10.68 -8.76 -12.51
N GLU A 155 11.83 -8.18 -12.81
CA GLU A 155 12.64 -8.53 -13.99
C GLU A 155 13.41 -9.84 -13.81
N SER A 156 13.78 -10.18 -12.57
CA SER A 156 14.48 -11.41 -12.20
C SER A 156 14.22 -11.78 -10.73
N GLU A 157 14.48 -13.02 -10.34
CA GLU A 157 14.25 -13.47 -8.95
C GLU A 157 15.03 -12.62 -7.93
N GLU A 158 16.22 -12.14 -8.27
CA GLU A 158 17.06 -11.28 -7.41
C GLU A 158 16.48 -9.87 -7.22
N ALA A 159 15.51 -9.48 -8.03
CA ALA A 159 14.80 -8.22 -7.86
C ALA A 159 13.62 -8.33 -6.88
N PHE A 160 13.20 -9.55 -6.51
CA PHE A 160 12.07 -9.75 -5.62
C PHE A 160 12.44 -9.58 -4.13
N PRO A 161 11.60 -8.90 -3.32
CA PRO A 161 10.63 -7.89 -3.72
C PRO A 161 11.29 -6.50 -3.86
N GLU A 162 12.48 -6.29 -3.30
CA GLU A 162 13.03 -4.97 -2.98
C GLU A 162 13.29 -4.08 -4.20
N LYS A 163 13.57 -4.70 -5.35
CA LYS A 163 13.82 -4.03 -6.63
C LYS A 163 12.69 -4.25 -7.64
N ALA A 164 11.52 -4.70 -7.17
CA ALA A 164 10.33 -4.77 -8.00
C ALA A 164 9.98 -3.38 -8.53
N LYS A 165 9.63 -3.30 -9.81
CA LYS A 165 9.13 -2.10 -10.45
C LYS A 165 7.65 -1.96 -10.19
N LEU A 166 7.22 -0.76 -9.80
CA LEU A 166 5.82 -0.47 -9.56
C LEU A 166 5.10 -0.27 -10.90
N ILE A 167 4.00 -1.00 -11.11
CA ILE A 167 3.13 -0.76 -12.25
C ILE A 167 2.19 0.39 -11.91
N VAL A 168 2.10 1.37 -12.79
CA VAL A 168 1.35 2.61 -12.60
C VAL A 168 0.43 2.86 -13.78
N TYR A 169 -0.75 3.41 -13.52
CA TYR A 169 -1.64 3.95 -14.54
C TYR A 169 -1.92 5.44 -14.30
#